data_AF-A0A9P5PKR2-F1
#
_entry.id   AF-A0A9P5PKR2-F1
#
_cell.length_a   1.000
_cell.length_b   1.000
_cell.length_c   1.000
_cell.angle_alpha   90.00
_cell.angle_beta   90.00
_cell.angle_gamma   90.00
#
_symmetry.space_group_name_H-M   'P 1'
#
loop_
_entity.id
_entity.type
_entity.pdbx_description
1 polymer ?
#
loop_
_entity_poly.entity_id
_entity_poly.type
_entity_poly.pdbx_seq_one_letter_code
_entity_poly.pdbx_strand_id
1 'polypeptide(L)'
;MAPLISLVLTALAASFVSAQNLDSCGDAMYDPSQYTCFNDSFLCPILNGDIYLQCGDACYSTTLYSCSNTTLEPFPPSVPDTLEDCGDARFSPYQYVCFDGDFLCPYMEGNATLRCGDSCYAPWQYNCTDGQLAPVPPPPPTCIGLDGTNPVCNDIACEFYACCPGLINIADKCRDPCDITPSACTTTTTPSVTPTQSTS
;
A
#
# COMPACT_ATOMS: atom_id res chain seq x y z
N MET A 1 -30.53 27.28 50.57
CA MET A 1 -29.76 27.57 49.34
C MET A 1 -29.05 26.28 48.97
N ALA A 2 -29.58 25.51 48.02
CA ALA A 2 -29.03 24.22 47.59
C ALA A 2 -28.49 24.37 46.16
N PRO A 3 -27.28 23.90 45.84
CA PRO A 3 -26.73 24.03 44.49
C PRO A 3 -27.17 22.85 43.61
N LEU A 4 -27.63 23.18 42.40
CA LEU A 4 -27.90 22.24 41.32
C LEU A 4 -26.58 21.88 40.64
N ILE A 5 -26.26 20.58 40.62
CA ILE A 5 -25.09 20.03 39.94
C ILE A 5 -25.50 19.67 38.50
N SER A 6 -25.01 20.44 37.52
CA SER A 6 -25.13 20.12 36.09
C SER A 6 -24.20 18.97 35.72
N LEU A 7 -24.77 17.82 35.35
CA LEU A 7 -24.06 16.73 34.70
C LEU A 7 -23.84 17.09 33.22
N VAL A 8 -22.59 17.30 32.83
CA VAL A 8 -22.18 17.43 31.42
C VAL A 8 -21.83 16.03 30.90
N LEU A 9 -22.70 15.44 30.08
CA LEU A 9 -22.38 14.21 29.35
C LEU A 9 -21.44 14.56 28.19
N THR A 10 -20.19 14.09 28.28
CA THR A 10 -19.21 14.14 27.18
C THR A 10 -19.38 12.89 26.33
N ALA A 11 -19.87 13.06 25.10
CA ALA A 11 -19.98 11.99 24.11
C ALA A 11 -18.60 11.68 23.53
N LEU A 12 -18.14 10.42 23.67
CA LEU A 12 -16.94 9.92 23.00
C LEU A 12 -17.25 9.71 21.52
N ALA A 13 -16.57 10.46 20.66
CA ALA A 13 -16.55 10.20 19.22
C ALA A 13 -15.62 9.01 18.95
N ALA A 14 -16.18 7.91 18.43
CA ALA A 14 -15.41 6.78 17.93
C ALA A 14 -14.87 7.12 16.53
N SER A 15 -13.54 7.22 16.43
CA SER A 15 -12.84 7.40 15.15
C SER A 15 -12.86 6.08 14.38
N PHE A 16 -13.27 6.11 13.12
CA PHE A 16 -13.13 4.98 12.21
C PHE A 16 -11.64 4.80 11.89
N VAL A 17 -11.03 3.75 12.45
CA VAL A 17 -9.68 3.33 12.04
C VAL A 17 -9.85 2.54 10.75
N SER A 18 -9.44 3.12 9.61
CA SER A 18 -9.23 2.34 8.40
C SER A 18 -8.20 1.26 8.73
N ALA A 19 -8.58 -0.01 8.54
CA ALA A 19 -7.65 -1.12 8.60
C ALA A 19 -6.65 -0.94 7.45
N GLN A 20 -5.51 -0.32 7.75
CA GLN A 20 -4.37 -0.30 6.86
C GLN A 20 -3.92 -1.76 6.75
N ASN A 21 -3.80 -2.30 5.52
CA ASN A 21 -3.19 -3.61 5.30
C ASN A 21 -1.70 -3.48 5.63
N LEU A 22 -1.36 -3.66 6.91
CA LEU A 22 0.01 -3.70 7.39
C LEU A 22 0.49 -5.14 7.37
N ASP A 23 1.64 -5.35 6.76
CA ASP A 23 2.37 -6.62 6.77
C ASP A 23 3.51 -6.57 7.81
N SER A 24 4.01 -7.74 8.19
CA SER A 24 5.14 -7.86 9.13
C SER A 24 6.45 -8.13 8.39
N CYS A 25 7.50 -7.38 8.73
CA CYS A 25 8.89 -7.63 8.32
C CYS A 25 9.77 -7.66 9.57
N GLY A 26 10.02 -8.88 10.06
CA GLY A 26 10.69 -9.09 11.34
C GLY A 26 9.85 -8.52 12.49
N ASP A 27 10.43 -7.59 13.25
CA ASP A 27 9.75 -6.93 14.36
C ASP A 27 8.94 -5.68 13.93
N ALA A 28 9.02 -5.28 12.66
CA ALA A 28 8.38 -4.08 12.14
C ALA A 28 7.08 -4.39 11.39
N MET A 29 6.05 -3.56 11.60
CA MET A 29 4.86 -3.53 10.74
C MET A 29 5.06 -2.46 9.67
N TYR A 30 4.77 -2.78 8.42
CA TYR A 30 4.97 -1.89 7.28
C TYR A 30 3.79 -1.90 6.32
N ASP A 31 3.66 -0.82 5.55
CA ASP A 31 2.72 -0.74 4.43
C ASP A 31 3.42 -1.26 3.17
N PRO A 32 2.95 -2.37 2.55
CA PRO A 32 3.56 -2.94 1.36
C PRO A 32 3.48 -2.01 0.14
N SER A 33 2.67 -0.96 0.17
CA SER A 33 2.68 0.09 -0.86
C SER A 33 3.82 1.11 -0.69
N GLN A 34 4.47 1.14 0.47
CA GLN A 34 5.53 2.10 0.82
C GLN A 34 6.90 1.43 1.02
N TYR A 35 6.94 0.15 1.34
CA TYR A 35 8.18 -0.60 1.59
C TYR A 35 8.12 -2.00 1.01
N THR A 36 9.29 -2.54 0.68
CA THR A 36 9.51 -3.95 0.37
C THR A 36 10.31 -4.60 1.49
N CYS A 37 9.83 -5.73 1.98
CA CYS A 37 10.55 -6.55 2.97
C CYS A 37 11.50 -7.52 2.27
N PHE A 38 12.75 -7.54 2.69
CA PHE A 38 13.79 -8.47 2.26
C PHE A 38 14.32 -9.26 3.45
N ASN A 39 14.61 -10.55 3.21
CA ASN A 39 15.20 -11.45 4.21
C ASN A 39 14.47 -11.45 5.56
N ASP A 40 13.15 -11.30 5.54
CA ASP A 40 12.26 -11.27 6.72
C ASP A 40 12.62 -10.22 7.79
N SER A 41 13.52 -9.26 7.51
CA SER A 41 13.94 -8.29 8.54
C SER A 41 14.48 -6.97 8.00
N PHE A 42 14.55 -6.77 6.68
CA PHE A 42 15.15 -5.58 6.08
C PHE A 42 14.14 -4.86 5.19
N LEU A 43 13.82 -3.62 5.53
CA LEU A 43 12.84 -2.82 4.79
C LEU A 43 13.53 -1.82 3.87
N CYS A 44 13.24 -1.91 2.57
CA CYS A 44 13.59 -0.86 1.61
C CYS A 44 12.39 -0.04 1.16
N PRO A 45 12.53 1.29 1.07
CA PRO A 45 11.43 2.16 0.67
C PRO A 45 11.11 2.05 -0.82
N ILE A 46 9.85 2.29 -1.15
CA ILE A 46 9.38 2.54 -2.52
C ILE A 46 9.27 4.06 -2.67
N LEU A 47 10.12 4.66 -3.50
CA LEU A 47 10.20 6.12 -3.67
C LEU A 47 9.72 6.52 -5.06
N ASN A 48 8.64 7.30 -5.15
CA ASN A 48 8.04 7.73 -6.42
C ASN A 48 7.66 6.57 -7.37
N GLY A 49 7.35 5.39 -6.82
CA GLY A 49 7.10 4.17 -7.60
C GLY A 49 8.34 3.33 -7.89
N ASP A 50 9.54 3.88 -7.69
CA ASP A 50 10.79 3.14 -7.82
C ASP A 50 11.02 2.28 -6.56
N ILE A 51 11.10 0.96 -6.75
CA ILE A 51 11.42 0.04 -5.66
C ILE A 51 12.93 0.04 -5.43
N TYR A 52 13.33 0.35 -4.21
CA TYR A 52 14.72 0.19 -3.82
C TYR A 52 14.97 -1.26 -3.39
N LEU A 53 16.06 -1.84 -3.86
CA LEU A 53 16.45 -3.20 -3.54
C LEU A 53 17.50 -3.23 -2.45
N GLN A 54 17.55 -4.34 -1.70
CA GLN A 54 18.61 -4.59 -0.73
C GLN A 54 19.91 -5.00 -1.44
N CYS A 55 21.02 -4.35 -1.06
CA CYS A 55 22.38 -4.82 -1.36
C CYS A 55 23.21 -4.72 -0.07
N GLY A 56 23.57 -5.87 0.51
CA GLY A 56 24.23 -5.87 1.81
C GLY A 56 23.34 -5.24 2.89
N ASP A 57 23.81 -4.14 3.50
CA ASP A 57 23.14 -3.37 4.54
C ASP A 57 22.47 -2.08 4.03
N ALA A 58 22.43 -1.86 2.72
CA ALA A 58 21.89 -0.66 2.10
C ALA A 58 20.72 -0.96 1.15
N CYS A 59 19.86 0.03 0.98
CA CYS A 59 18.85 0.06 -0.08
C CYS A 59 19.37 0.92 -1.24
N TYR A 60 19.24 0.45 -2.47
CA TYR A 60 19.71 1.16 -3.66
C TYR A 60 18.65 1.26 -4.74
N SER A 61 18.76 2.32 -5.55
CA SER A 61 17.97 2.45 -6.78
C SER A 61 18.62 1.65 -7.89
N THR A 62 17.87 0.72 -8.46
CA THR A 62 18.32 -0.13 -9.58
C THR A 62 18.49 0.62 -10.89
N THR A 63 18.25 1.93 -10.91
CA THR A 63 18.53 2.81 -12.05
C THR A 63 19.90 3.48 -11.95
N LEU A 64 20.48 3.53 -10.74
CA LEU A 64 21.72 4.26 -10.44
C LEU A 64 22.86 3.35 -10.01
N TYR A 65 22.55 2.19 -9.41
CA TYR A 65 23.54 1.24 -8.91
C TYR A 65 23.16 -0.19 -9.27
N SER A 66 24.15 -1.07 -9.39
CA SER A 66 24.00 -2.53 -9.37
C SER A 66 24.54 -3.10 -8.05
N CYS A 67 24.12 -4.32 -7.72
CA CYS A 67 24.60 -5.04 -6.54
C CYS A 67 25.40 -6.26 -6.96
N SER A 68 26.69 -6.27 -6.63
CA SER A 68 27.58 -7.40 -6.88
C SER A 68 28.20 -7.86 -5.57
N ASN A 69 27.95 -9.11 -5.17
CA ASN A 69 28.50 -9.71 -3.95
C ASN A 69 28.35 -8.79 -2.71
N THR A 70 27.14 -8.28 -2.47
CA THR A 70 26.82 -7.34 -1.36
C THR A 70 27.48 -5.96 -1.45
N THR A 71 28.17 -5.66 -2.56
CA THR A 71 28.81 -4.37 -2.82
C THR A 71 28.00 -3.59 -3.85
N LEU A 72 27.68 -2.33 -3.52
CA LEU A 72 27.05 -1.42 -4.45
C LEU A 72 28.07 -0.88 -5.44
N GLU A 73 27.79 -1.06 -6.72
CA GLU A 73 28.59 -0.50 -7.80
C GLU A 73 27.76 0.55 -8.55
N PRO A 74 28.26 1.78 -8.75
CA PRO A 74 27.55 2.77 -9.55
C PRO A 74 27.49 2.32 -11.00
N PHE A 75 26.35 2.50 -11.66
CA PHE A 75 26.28 2.27 -13.10
C PHE A 75 27.27 3.19 -13.81
N PRO A 76 28.23 2.65 -14.57
CA PRO A 76 29.12 3.49 -15.33
C PRO A 76 28.29 4.21 -16.40
N PRO A 77 28.33 5.55 -16.46
CA PRO A 77 27.64 6.26 -17.52
C PRO A 77 28.34 5.89 -18.83
N SER A 78 27.65 5.15 -19.70
CA SER A 78 27.99 4.97 -21.12
C SER A 78 28.96 3.82 -21.49
N VAL A 79 28.87 2.63 -20.89
CA VAL A 79 29.58 1.46 -21.44
C VAL A 79 28.58 0.53 -22.16
N PRO A 80 28.84 0.14 -23.43
CA PRO A 80 27.97 -0.76 -24.18
C PRO A 80 27.94 -2.15 -23.53
N ASP A 81 26.75 -2.69 -23.31
CA ASP A 81 26.48 -4.09 -22.96
C ASP A 81 27.45 -4.71 -21.96
N THR A 82 27.70 -4.05 -20.82
CA THR A 82 28.36 -4.72 -19.69
C THR A 82 27.40 -5.78 -19.16
N LEU A 83 27.62 -7.03 -19.60
CA LEU A 83 26.90 -8.16 -19.07
C LEU A 83 27.49 -8.53 -17.71
N GLU A 84 26.64 -8.56 -16.69
CA GLU A 84 26.98 -9.03 -15.35
C GLU A 84 26.64 -10.52 -15.22
N ASP A 85 27.28 -11.20 -14.27
CA ASP A 85 27.05 -12.61 -14.00
C ASP A 85 25.96 -12.77 -12.92
N CYS A 86 25.01 -13.67 -13.14
CA CYS A 86 23.99 -14.10 -12.18
C CYS A 86 23.86 -15.61 -12.28
N GLY A 87 24.48 -16.32 -11.35
CA GLY A 87 24.65 -17.77 -11.40
C GLY A 87 25.42 -18.16 -12.65
N ASP A 88 24.81 -19.01 -13.47
CA ASP A 88 25.38 -19.47 -14.74
C ASP A 88 25.00 -18.59 -15.94
N ALA A 89 24.20 -17.54 -15.73
CA ALA A 89 23.72 -16.65 -16.78
C ALA A 89 24.47 -15.32 -16.78
N ARG A 90 24.67 -14.75 -17.98
CA ARG A 90 25.12 -13.37 -18.16
C ARG A 90 23.94 -12.50 -18.55
N PHE A 91 23.71 -11.40 -17.85
CA PHE A 91 22.53 -10.55 -18.06
C PHE A 91 22.90 -9.08 -18.26
N SER A 92 22.03 -8.35 -18.95
CA SER A 92 22.12 -6.89 -19.02
C SER A 92 21.39 -6.30 -17.82
N PRO A 93 22.06 -5.51 -16.96
CA PRO A 93 21.43 -4.93 -15.77
C PRO A 93 20.36 -3.87 -16.12
N TYR A 94 20.27 -3.46 -17.39
CA TYR A 94 19.18 -2.63 -17.90
C TYR A 94 17.88 -3.40 -18.21
N GLN A 95 17.95 -4.73 -18.28
CA GLN A 95 16.83 -5.59 -18.65
C GLN A 95 16.45 -6.57 -17.55
N TYR A 96 17.35 -6.89 -16.63
CA TYR A 96 17.12 -7.83 -15.54
C TYR A 96 17.78 -7.37 -14.24
N VAL A 97 17.25 -7.86 -13.14
CA VAL A 97 17.83 -7.81 -11.79
C VAL A 97 18.21 -9.21 -11.37
N CYS A 98 19.38 -9.37 -10.77
CA CYS A 98 19.82 -10.62 -10.16
C CYS A 98 19.46 -10.65 -8.67
N PHE A 99 18.75 -11.68 -8.24
CA PHE A 99 18.43 -11.97 -6.84
C PHE A 99 19.23 -13.19 -6.38
N ASP A 100 19.72 -13.13 -5.14
CA ASP A 100 20.41 -14.22 -4.43
C ASP A 100 21.61 -14.83 -5.18
N GLY A 101 22.12 -14.12 -6.18
CA GLY A 101 23.26 -14.51 -6.99
C GLY A 101 22.97 -15.53 -8.08
N ASP A 102 21.72 -16.00 -8.27
CA ASP A 102 21.37 -17.01 -9.28
C ASP A 102 19.97 -16.89 -9.90
N PHE A 103 19.14 -15.94 -9.46
CA PHE A 103 17.76 -15.79 -9.92
C PHE A 103 17.54 -14.47 -10.68
N LEU A 104 17.19 -14.55 -11.98
CA LEU A 104 17.01 -13.37 -12.82
C LEU A 104 15.54 -12.96 -12.96
N CYS A 105 15.25 -11.70 -12.66
CA CYS A 105 13.94 -11.09 -12.85
C CYS A 105 13.98 -9.94 -13.87
N PRO A 106 13.10 -9.93 -14.89
CA PRO A 106 13.11 -8.89 -15.91
C PRO A 106 12.56 -7.57 -15.39
N TYR A 107 12.89 -6.47 -16.06
CA TYR A 107 12.16 -5.21 -15.91
C TYR A 107 10.86 -5.27 -16.71
N MET A 108 9.74 -4.87 -16.11
CA MET A 108 8.44 -4.74 -16.76
C MET A 108 8.00 -3.28 -16.70
N GLU A 109 7.67 -2.70 -17.86
CA GLU A 109 7.23 -1.29 -17.97
C GLU A 109 8.23 -0.29 -17.34
N GLY A 110 9.53 -0.59 -17.42
CA GLY A 110 10.59 0.24 -16.85
C GLY A 110 10.86 0.01 -15.36
N ASN A 111 10.07 -0.83 -14.68
CA ASN A 111 10.22 -1.14 -13.26
C ASN A 111 10.81 -2.53 -13.06
N ALA A 112 11.71 -2.67 -12.09
CA ALA A 112 12.24 -3.96 -11.70
C ALA A 112 11.12 -4.86 -11.14
N THR A 113 11.06 -6.11 -11.58
CA THR A 113 10.22 -7.11 -10.93
C THR A 113 10.95 -7.71 -9.74
N LEU A 114 10.18 -8.15 -8.74
CA LEU A 114 10.70 -8.75 -7.51
C LEU A 114 10.56 -10.26 -7.55
N ARG A 115 11.40 -10.97 -6.80
CA ARG A 115 11.29 -12.42 -6.61
C ARG A 115 10.23 -12.75 -5.56
N CYS A 116 9.36 -13.71 -5.87
CA CYS A 116 8.46 -14.37 -4.93
C CYS A 116 8.51 -15.89 -5.15
N GLY A 117 9.18 -16.62 -4.26
CA GLY A 117 9.49 -18.03 -4.47
C GLY A 117 10.29 -18.24 -5.75
N ASP A 118 9.73 -18.98 -6.71
CA ASP A 118 10.36 -19.30 -8.01
C ASP A 118 9.85 -18.41 -9.17
N SER A 119 9.10 -17.34 -8.86
CA SER A 119 8.51 -16.44 -9.85
C SER A 119 8.92 -14.99 -9.66
N CYS A 120 8.93 -14.24 -10.75
CA CYS A 120 9.05 -12.78 -10.71
C CYS A 120 7.66 -12.14 -10.74
N TYR A 121 7.46 -11.07 -9.97
CA TYR A 121 6.20 -10.33 -9.94
C TYR A 121 6.40 -8.83 -9.98
N ALA A 122 5.39 -8.15 -10.51
CA ALA A 122 5.26 -6.70 -10.44
C ALA A 122 4.64 -6.31 -9.08
N PRO A 123 5.36 -5.64 -8.16
CA PRO A 123 4.82 -5.28 -6.85
C PRO A 123 3.64 -4.28 -6.91
N TRP A 124 3.44 -3.60 -8.03
CA TRP A 124 2.24 -2.77 -8.25
C TRP A 124 0.99 -3.57 -8.63
N GLN A 125 1.13 -4.87 -8.94
CA GLN A 125 0.03 -5.76 -9.32
C GLN A 125 -0.18 -6.90 -8.33
N TYR A 126 0.89 -7.36 -7.67
CA TYR A 126 0.86 -8.49 -6.75
C TYR A 126 1.65 -8.19 -5.47
N ASN A 127 1.20 -8.75 -4.35
CA ASN A 127 1.95 -8.88 -3.11
C ASN A 127 2.52 -10.30 -3.02
N CYS A 128 3.67 -10.43 -2.37
CA CYS A 128 4.28 -11.71 -2.04
C CYS A 128 4.19 -11.95 -0.54
N THR A 129 3.55 -13.05 -0.13
CA THR A 129 3.47 -13.47 1.27
C THR A 129 3.78 -14.95 1.34
N ASP A 130 4.77 -15.34 2.14
CA ASP A 130 5.22 -16.74 2.28
C ASP A 130 5.55 -17.42 0.93
N GLY A 131 6.14 -16.66 0.00
CA GLY A 131 6.46 -17.16 -1.34
C GLY A 131 5.23 -17.38 -2.25
N GLN A 132 4.05 -16.92 -1.84
CA GLN A 132 2.81 -16.98 -2.63
C GLN A 132 2.41 -15.60 -3.13
N LEU A 133 2.03 -15.51 -4.40
CA LEU A 133 1.54 -14.29 -5.02
C LEU A 133 0.04 -14.11 -4.75
N ALA A 134 -0.32 -12.96 -4.19
CA ALA A 134 -1.68 -12.49 -4.08
C ALA A 134 -1.84 -11.22 -4.92
N PRO A 135 -2.92 -11.04 -5.69
CA PRO A 135 -3.15 -9.77 -6.37
C PRO A 135 -3.28 -8.65 -5.34
N VAL A 136 -2.66 -7.49 -5.62
CA VAL A 136 -2.88 -6.29 -4.80
C VAL A 136 -4.38 -5.96 -4.91
N PRO A 137 -5.10 -5.82 -3.78
CA PRO A 137 -6.50 -5.44 -3.84
C PRO A 137 -6.61 -4.10 -4.58
N PRO A 138 -7.60 -3.94 -5.47
CA PRO A 138 -7.78 -2.67 -6.18
C PRO A 138 -7.86 -1.54 -5.15
N PRO A 139 -7.31 -0.35 -5.47
CA PRO A 139 -7.43 0.80 -4.59
C PRO A 139 -8.90 0.97 -4.19
N PRO A 140 -9.21 1.27 -2.92
CA PRO A 140 -10.57 1.58 -2.53
C PRO A 140 -11.10 2.66 -3.49
N PRO A 141 -12.34 2.53 -4.00
CA PRO A 141 -12.89 3.55 -4.87
C PRO A 141 -12.81 4.88 -4.13
N THR A 142 -12.11 5.84 -4.73
CA THR A 142 -12.09 7.22 -4.24
C THR A 142 -13.53 7.72 -4.19
N CYS A 143 -13.95 8.10 -2.99
CA CYS A 143 -15.30 8.53 -2.73
C CYS A 143 -15.30 9.92 -2.09
N ILE A 144 -16.40 10.65 -2.30
CA ILE A 144 -16.57 11.97 -1.73
C ILE A 144 -17.19 11.82 -0.34
N GLY A 145 -16.49 12.36 0.66
CA GLY A 145 -16.94 12.37 2.06
C GLY A 145 -18.12 13.31 2.30
N LEU A 146 -18.58 13.36 3.55
CA LEU A 146 -19.69 14.22 3.95
C LEU A 146 -19.40 15.69 3.56
N ASP A 147 -20.40 16.37 3.00
CA ASP A 147 -20.34 17.74 2.46
C ASP A 147 -19.39 17.98 1.30
N GLY A 148 -18.71 16.95 0.79
CA GLY A 148 -17.89 17.08 -0.40
C GLY A 148 -18.73 17.32 -1.66
N THR A 149 -18.21 18.11 -2.59
CA THR A 149 -18.86 18.49 -3.84
C THR A 149 -18.57 17.49 -4.96
N ASN A 150 -19.61 17.10 -5.69
CA ASN A 150 -19.56 16.22 -6.85
C ASN A 150 -20.31 16.87 -8.03
N PRO A 151 -19.68 17.19 -9.17
CA PRO A 151 -18.33 16.77 -9.57
C PRO A 151 -17.21 17.56 -8.87
N VAL A 152 -16.04 16.95 -8.77
CA VAL A 152 -14.79 17.64 -8.42
C VAL A 152 -14.20 18.19 -9.72
N CYS A 153 -14.14 19.51 -9.83
CA CYS A 153 -13.61 20.18 -11.02
C CYS A 153 -12.23 20.79 -10.75
N ASN A 154 -11.34 20.64 -11.72
CA ASN A 154 -10.09 21.39 -11.83
C ASN A 154 -10.09 22.21 -13.14
N ASP A 155 -9.00 22.92 -13.43
CA ASP A 155 -8.88 23.79 -14.63
C ASP A 155 -8.94 23.02 -15.98
N ILE A 156 -8.93 21.68 -15.94
CA ILE A 156 -8.85 20.80 -17.11
C ILE A 156 -10.18 20.07 -17.32
N ALA A 157 -10.76 19.51 -16.26
CA ALA A 157 -11.96 18.67 -16.33
C ALA A 157 -12.71 18.60 -14.99
N CYS A 158 -13.94 18.08 -15.08
CA CYS A 158 -14.77 17.72 -13.94
C CYS A 158 -14.89 16.20 -13.87
N GLU A 159 -14.53 15.61 -12.73
CA GLU A 159 -14.67 14.18 -12.47
C GLU A 159 -15.82 13.91 -11.51
N PHE A 160 -16.60 12.88 -11.81
CA PHE A 160 -17.70 12.44 -10.97
C PHE A 160 -17.24 11.27 -10.10
N TYR A 161 -17.25 11.47 -8.79
CA TYR A 161 -16.96 10.42 -7.82
C TYR A 161 -18.25 9.97 -7.13
N ALA A 162 -18.31 8.71 -6.71
CA ALA A 162 -19.40 8.25 -5.87
C ALA A 162 -19.29 8.86 -4.47
N CYS A 163 -20.42 9.08 -3.81
CA CYS A 163 -20.38 9.37 -2.37
C CYS A 163 -19.88 8.14 -1.61
N CYS A 164 -19.18 8.36 -0.50
CA CYS A 164 -18.70 7.25 0.33
C CYS A 164 -19.87 6.38 0.80
N PRO A 165 -19.65 5.07 1.04
CA PRO A 165 -20.71 4.16 1.51
C PRO A 165 -21.47 4.75 2.71
N GLY A 166 -22.80 4.75 2.61
CA GLY A 166 -23.68 5.35 3.62
C GLY A 166 -24.11 6.79 3.34
N LEU A 167 -23.47 7.49 2.39
CA LEU A 167 -23.85 8.83 1.95
C LEU A 167 -24.65 8.76 0.64
N ILE A 168 -25.48 9.77 0.41
CA ILE A 168 -26.25 9.93 -0.84
C ILE A 168 -25.91 11.25 -1.52
N ASN A 169 -25.92 11.25 -2.85
CA ASN A 169 -25.69 12.45 -3.64
C ASN A 169 -26.99 13.25 -3.76
N ILE A 170 -27.01 14.46 -3.20
CA ILE A 170 -28.13 15.39 -3.29
C ILE A 170 -27.59 16.77 -3.64
N ALA A 171 -28.04 17.30 -4.77
CA ALA A 171 -27.67 18.63 -5.27
C ALA A 171 -26.13 18.81 -5.28
N ASP A 172 -25.44 17.88 -5.94
CA ASP A 172 -24.00 17.92 -6.14
C ASP A 172 -23.17 17.85 -4.83
N LYS A 173 -23.78 17.37 -3.74
CA LYS A 173 -23.11 17.14 -2.46
C LYS A 173 -23.41 15.77 -1.90
N CYS A 174 -22.43 15.18 -1.22
CA CYS A 174 -22.62 13.96 -0.47
C CYS A 174 -23.16 14.29 0.93
N ARG A 175 -24.36 13.80 1.23
CA ARG A 175 -25.05 14.04 2.50
C ARG A 175 -25.37 12.74 3.21
N ASP A 176 -25.49 12.81 4.53
CA ASP A 176 -26.03 11.72 5.32
C ASP A 176 -27.55 11.62 5.07
N PRO A 177 -28.09 10.44 4.71
CA PRO A 177 -29.54 10.24 4.57
C PRO A 177 -30.36 10.70 5.77
N CYS A 178 -29.80 10.65 6.98
CA CYS A 178 -30.44 11.07 8.22
C CYS A 178 -30.71 12.58 8.27
N ASP A 179 -29.92 13.40 7.58
CA ASP A 179 -30.11 14.85 7.56
C ASP A 179 -31.34 15.28 6.75
N ILE A 180 -31.75 14.46 5.77
CA ILE A 180 -32.91 14.75 4.91
C ILE A 180 -34.18 14.10 5.46
N THR A 181 -34.06 12.86 5.93
CA THR A 181 -35.19 12.11 6.47
C THR A 181 -34.81 11.44 7.78
N PRO A 182 -34.96 12.12 8.93
CA PRO A 182 -34.62 11.57 10.24
C PRO A 182 -35.35 10.25 10.57
N SER A 183 -36.52 10.04 9.96
CA SER A 183 -37.34 8.83 10.10
C SER A 183 -36.77 7.59 9.39
N ALA A 184 -35.84 7.74 8.44
CA ALA A 184 -35.18 6.63 7.76
C ALA A 184 -34.07 6.00 8.62
N CYS A 185 -33.64 6.68 9.68
CA CYS A 185 -32.57 6.22 10.56
C CYS A 185 -33.15 5.51 11.78
N THR A 186 -33.84 4.39 11.52
CA THR A 186 -34.09 3.43 12.58
C THR A 186 -32.83 2.62 12.80
N THR A 187 -32.25 2.78 13.98
CA THR A 187 -31.03 2.12 14.46
C THR A 187 -31.08 0.62 14.21
N THR A 188 -30.47 0.16 13.11
CA THR A 188 -30.15 -1.25 12.93
C THR A 188 -29.08 -1.56 13.97
N THR A 189 -29.56 -2.07 15.09
CA THR A 189 -28.75 -2.50 16.23
C THR A 189 -28.11 -3.81 15.79
N THR A 190 -26.92 -3.74 15.20
CA THR A 190 -26.15 -4.94 14.85
C THR A 190 -25.85 -5.71 16.15
N PRO A 191 -26.26 -6.99 16.28
CA PRO A 191 -25.96 -7.77 17.47
C PRO A 191 -24.44 -7.91 17.60
N SER A 192 -23.91 -7.35 18.70
CA SER A 192 -22.51 -7.45 19.08
C SER A 192 -22.16 -8.92 19.34
N VAL A 193 -21.41 -9.53 18.43
CA VAL A 193 -20.81 -10.85 18.63
C VAL A 193 -19.71 -10.69 19.68
N THR A 194 -19.98 -11.18 20.89
CA THR A 194 -19.01 -11.22 21.99
C THR A 194 -17.93 -12.24 21.65
N PRO A 195 -16.63 -11.88 21.58
CA PRO A 195 -15.57 -12.85 21.42
C PRO A 195 -15.40 -13.62 22.73
N THR A 196 -15.63 -14.93 22.68
CA THR A 196 -15.38 -15.84 23.79
C THR A 196 -13.88 -16.12 23.83
N GLN A 197 -13.18 -15.55 24.82
CA GLN A 197 -11.78 -15.90 25.09
C GLN A 197 -11.74 -17.33 25.68
N SER A 198 -11.06 -18.24 24.98
CA SER A 198 -10.76 -19.59 25.46
C SER A 198 -9.32 -19.60 25.96
N THR A 199 -9.14 -19.76 27.27
CA THR A 199 -7.85 -20.03 27.89
C THR A 199 -7.59 -21.53 27.94
N SER A 200 -6.46 -21.96 27.37
CA SER A 200 -5.73 -23.18 27.75
C SER A 200 -4.26 -23.01 27.43
#